data_AF-A0A821SN69-F1
#
_entry.id   AF-A0A821SN69-F1
#
_cell.length_a   1.000
_cell.length_b   1.000
_cell.length_c   1.000
_cell.angle_alpha   90.00
_cell.angle_beta   90.00
_cell.angle_gamma   90.00
#
_symmetry.space_group_name_H-M   'P 1'
#
loop_
_entity.id
_entity.type
_entity.pdbx_description
1 polymer ?
#
loop_
_entity_poly.entity_id
_entity_poly.type
_entity_poly.pdbx_seq_one_letter_code
_entity_poly.pdbx_strand_id
1 'polypeptide(L)'
;MKLLCVNLSSTITGDEFVYRDPWGGISLMFAANQTSKTLMPNTTCRVLEPTSFSLSADRRFLLLAQSPRKLHRYSFLARYTVYDILTTESYPLTPLPDEVGGSVISEGPLLILAMWTPKGHGLITVKDYDIYYRPAPRSSTGYRVTETGIPGTIHNGVPDWLYEGKILNKGL
;
A
#
# COMPACT_ATOMS: atom_id res chain seq x y z
N MET A 1 -0.70 26.31 -0.06
CA MET A 1 -0.67 25.03 0.69
C MET A 1 -1.53 24.03 -0.06
N LYS A 2 -0.92 23.26 -0.96
CA LYS A 2 -1.62 22.30 -1.83
C LYS A 2 -1.64 20.97 -1.06
N LEU A 3 -2.74 20.64 -0.40
CA LEU A 3 -2.95 19.26 0.08
C LEU A 3 -3.08 18.37 -1.16
N LEU A 4 -1.97 17.80 -1.60
CA LEU A 4 -1.97 16.69 -2.54
C LEU A 4 -2.35 15.42 -1.76
N CYS A 5 -3.63 15.34 -1.37
CA CYS A 5 -4.26 14.08 -1.02
C CYS A 5 -4.94 13.57 -2.29
N VAL A 6 -4.18 12.85 -3.12
CA VAL A 6 -4.78 12.06 -4.19
C VAL A 6 -5.12 10.71 -3.54
N ASN A 7 -6.43 10.51 -3.31
CA ASN A 7 -7.12 9.29 -2.88
C ASN A 7 -6.48 8.00 -3.45
N LEU A 8 -6.42 6.84 -2.78
CA LEU A 8 -7.36 6.20 -1.84
C LEU A 8 -6.61 5.45 -0.71
N SER A 9 -7.19 5.41 0.50
CA SER A 9 -6.67 4.84 1.77
C SER A 9 -5.86 5.75 2.71
N SER A 10 -6.16 7.06 2.74
CA SER A 10 -6.05 7.74 4.03
C SER A 10 -7.19 7.21 4.91
N THR A 11 -6.87 6.31 5.83
CA THR A 11 -7.82 5.85 6.84
C THR A 11 -8.11 7.04 7.76
N ILE A 12 -9.01 7.92 7.34
CA ILE A 12 -9.57 8.99 8.15
C ILE A 12 -10.63 8.31 9.02
N THR A 13 -10.23 7.75 10.16
CA THR A 13 -11.14 7.85 11.31
C THR A 13 -11.35 9.34 11.54
N GLY A 14 -12.59 9.81 11.70
CA GLY A 14 -12.98 11.23 11.53
C GLY A 14 -12.09 12.31 12.16
N ASP A 15 -11.28 11.94 13.15
CA ASP A 15 -10.39 12.82 13.90
C ASP A 15 -8.88 12.57 13.68
N GLU A 16 -8.48 11.78 12.68
CA GLU A 16 -7.07 11.48 12.43
C GLU A 16 -6.71 11.52 10.94
N PHE A 17 -5.51 12.01 10.63
CA PHE A 17 -4.97 11.91 9.27
C PHE A 17 -3.45 11.71 9.25
N VAL A 18 -2.99 10.88 8.32
CA VAL A 18 -1.57 10.63 8.06
C VAL A 18 -1.07 11.60 7.00
N TYR A 19 0.10 12.21 7.20
CA TYR A 19 0.65 13.21 6.28
C TYR A 19 2.19 13.21 6.29
N ARG A 20 2.77 13.81 5.25
CA ARG A 20 4.21 14.09 5.19
C ARG A 20 4.47 15.38 5.97
N ASP A 21 5.30 15.29 7.01
CA ASP A 21 5.56 16.41 7.90
C ASP A 21 6.58 17.40 7.33
N PRO A 22 6.71 18.62 7.91
CA PRO A 22 7.65 19.64 7.43
C PRO A 22 9.12 19.22 7.50
N TRP A 23 9.46 18.21 8.29
CA TRP A 23 10.83 17.69 8.40
C TRP A 23 11.13 16.59 7.38
N GLY A 24 10.14 16.20 6.57
CA GLY A 24 10.25 15.19 5.53
C GLY A 24 9.97 13.76 6.00
N GLY A 25 9.48 13.58 7.23
CA GLY A 25 9.00 12.30 7.75
C GLY A 25 7.52 12.04 7.41
N ILE A 26 6.99 10.94 7.96
CA ILE A 26 5.55 10.64 7.92
C ILE A 26 5.03 10.69 9.35
N SER A 27 3.97 11.47 9.57
CA SER A 27 3.38 11.71 10.88
C SER A 27 1.85 11.51 10.85
N LEU A 28 1.29 11.17 12.02
CA LEU A 28 -0.15 11.08 12.27
C LEU A 28 -0.58 12.30 13.08
N MET A 29 -1.56 13.05 12.58
CA MET A 29 -2.19 14.16 13.30
C MET A 29 -3.50 13.70 13.93
N PHE A 30 -3.70 14.04 15.20
CA PHE A 30 -4.98 13.94 15.91
C PHE A 30 -5.69 15.30 15.86
N ALA A 31 -6.76 15.40 15.08
CA ALA A 31 -7.49 16.64 14.86
C ALA A 31 -8.16 17.16 16.14
N ALA A 32 -8.62 16.26 17.02
CA ALA A 32 -9.34 16.62 18.25
C ALA A 32 -8.50 17.47 19.22
N ASN A 33 -7.19 17.21 19.32
CA ASN A 33 -6.30 17.91 20.24
C ASN A 33 -5.10 18.58 19.55
N GLN A 34 -5.05 18.55 18.22
CA GLN A 34 -3.98 19.12 17.39
C GLN A 34 -2.58 18.60 17.73
N THR A 35 -2.49 17.37 18.24
CA THR A 35 -1.21 16.71 18.51
C THR A 35 -0.77 15.85 17.34
N SER A 36 0.54 15.71 17.15
CA SER A 36 1.11 14.86 16.11
C SER A 36 2.04 13.82 16.70
N LYS A 37 2.02 12.62 16.11
CA LYS A 37 2.94 11.54 16.41
C LYS A 37 3.72 11.19 15.15
N THR A 38 5.05 11.22 15.23
CA THR A 38 5.90 10.73 14.16
C THR A 38 5.75 9.21 14.02
N LEU A 39 5.45 8.75 12.82
CA LEU A 39 5.33 7.33 12.49
C LEU A 39 6.59 6.81 11.78
N MET A 40 7.20 7.63 10.91
CA MET A 40 8.45 7.32 10.22
C MET A 40 9.34 8.57 10.20
N PRO A 41 10.61 8.48 10.63
CA PRO A 41 11.54 9.61 10.59
C PRO A 41 11.96 9.93 9.15
N ASN A 42 12.42 11.17 8.94
CA ASN A 42 12.86 11.65 7.62
C ASN A 42 14.05 10.86 7.04
N THR A 43 14.92 10.32 7.89
CA THR A 43 16.08 9.50 7.47
C THR A 43 15.61 8.26 6.74
N THR A 44 14.65 7.52 7.32
CA THR A 44 14.04 6.35 6.69
C THR A 44 13.21 6.73 5.47
N CYS A 45 12.40 7.80 5.56
CA CYS A 45 11.57 8.24 4.43
C CYS A 45 12.43 8.65 3.22
N ARG A 46 13.61 9.24 3.43
CA ARG A 46 14.55 9.61 2.36
C ARG A 46 15.26 8.40 1.76
N VAL A 47 15.50 7.34 2.53
CA VAL A 47 16.10 6.10 2.00
C VAL A 47 15.07 5.32 1.17
N LEU A 48 13.83 5.25 1.64
CA LEU A 48 12.77 4.50 0.97
C LEU A 48 12.08 5.28 -0.15
N GLU A 49 12.15 6.61 -0.16
CA GLU A 49 11.59 7.49 -1.20
C GLU A 49 10.15 7.14 -1.64
N PRO A 50 9.18 6.99 -0.71
CA PRO A 50 7.83 6.61 -1.10
C PRO A 50 7.13 7.72 -1.88
N THR A 51 6.52 7.33 -3.01
CA THR A 51 5.68 8.23 -3.82
C THR A 51 4.32 8.45 -3.16
N SER A 52 3.76 7.41 -2.54
CA SER A 52 2.55 7.49 -1.70
C SER A 52 2.65 6.50 -0.55
N PHE A 53 1.78 6.67 0.45
CA PHE A 53 1.75 5.82 1.64
C PHE A 53 0.35 5.70 2.23
N SER A 54 0.09 4.62 2.96
CA SER A 54 -1.13 4.42 3.74
C SER A 54 -0.85 3.74 5.08
N LEU A 55 -1.69 4.04 6.08
CA LEU A 55 -1.57 3.54 7.46
C LEU A 55 -2.55 2.38 7.68
N SER A 56 -2.09 1.28 8.27
CA SER A 56 -2.96 0.17 8.67
C SER A 56 -4.03 0.64 9.67
N ALA A 57 -5.19 -0.01 9.69
CA ALA A 57 -6.32 0.43 10.51
C ALA A 57 -6.01 0.39 12.03
N ASP A 58 -5.07 -0.46 12.45
CA ASP A 58 -4.56 -0.54 13.82
C ASP A 58 -3.33 0.34 14.09
N ARG A 59 -2.90 1.16 13.12
CA ARG A 59 -1.78 2.11 13.21
C ARG A 59 -0.42 1.47 13.50
N ARG A 60 -0.26 0.19 13.18
CA ARG A 60 1.00 -0.56 13.42
C ARG A 60 1.96 -0.50 12.23
N PHE A 61 1.44 -0.38 11.01
CA PHE A 61 2.24 -0.47 9.80
C PHE A 61 1.95 0.66 8.81
N LEU A 62 2.99 1.11 8.11
CA LEU A 62 2.87 1.90 6.90
C LEU A 62 3.07 1.01 5.67
N LEU A 63 2.25 1.21 4.64
CA LEU A 63 2.44 0.64 3.32
C LEU A 63 2.96 1.75 2.41
N LEU A 64 4.09 1.52 1.76
CA LEU A 64 4.84 2.53 1.02
C LEU A 64 4.90 2.14 -0.45
N ALA A 65 4.34 2.95 -1.35
CA ALA A 65 4.42 2.72 -2.79
C ALA A 65 5.66 3.40 -3.38
N GLN A 66 6.43 2.66 -4.17
CA GLN A 66 7.70 3.09 -4.75
C GLN A 66 7.73 2.81 -6.25
N SER A 67 8.42 3.69 -6.98
CA SER A 67 8.71 3.58 -8.42
C SER A 67 7.46 3.26 -9.28
N PRO A 68 6.37 4.04 -9.17
CA PRO A 68 5.15 3.75 -9.91
C PRO A 68 5.37 3.84 -11.42
N ARG A 69 4.88 2.83 -12.15
CA ARG A 69 4.84 2.75 -13.61
C ARG A 69 3.39 2.83 -14.04
N LYS A 70 3.04 3.91 -14.74
CA LYS A 70 1.66 4.16 -15.18
C LYS A 70 1.17 3.03 -16.10
N LEU A 71 -0.05 2.53 -15.84
CA LEU A 71 -0.73 1.56 -16.70
C LEU A 71 -1.79 2.26 -17.56
N HIS A 72 -2.77 2.90 -16.90
CA HIS A 72 -3.83 3.65 -17.56
C HIS A 72 -3.94 5.06 -16.97
N ARG A 73 -5.14 5.61 -16.78
CA ARG A 73 -5.33 7.02 -16.35
C ARG A 73 -5.03 7.19 -14.86
N TYR A 74 -5.54 6.26 -14.05
CA TYR A 74 -5.48 6.20 -12.60
C TYR A 74 -4.70 4.97 -12.10
N SER A 75 -4.68 3.86 -12.84
CA SER A 75 -3.92 2.66 -12.45
C SER A 75 -2.42 2.78 -12.74
N PHE A 76 -1.63 2.16 -11.86
CA PHE A 76 -0.18 2.05 -11.97
C PHE A 76 0.28 0.73 -11.38
N LEU A 77 1.43 0.24 -11.85
CA LEU A 77 2.19 -0.78 -11.15
C LEU A 77 3.15 -0.10 -10.18
N ALA A 78 3.30 -0.59 -8.96
CA ALA A 78 4.33 -0.13 -8.04
C ALA A 78 4.96 -1.29 -7.29
N ARG A 79 6.17 -1.06 -6.77
CA ARG A 79 6.72 -1.88 -5.70
C ARG A 79 6.25 -1.33 -4.38
N TYR A 80 6.06 -2.23 -3.42
CA TYR A 80 5.57 -1.85 -2.10
C TYR A 80 6.52 -2.32 -1.02
N THR A 81 6.74 -1.47 -0.03
CA THR A 81 7.47 -1.78 1.19
C THR A 81 6.52 -1.64 2.38
N VAL A 82 6.52 -2.61 3.29
CA VAL A 82 5.85 -2.49 4.58
C VAL A 82 6.87 -2.01 5.61
N TYR A 83 6.51 -0.98 6.35
CA TYR A 83 7.29 -0.46 7.47
C TYR A 83 6.54 -0.70 8.78
N ASP A 84 7.17 -1.42 9.71
CA ASP A 84 6.66 -1.62 11.06
C ASP A 84 7.02 -0.42 11.93
N ILE A 85 6.02 0.32 12.39
CA ILE A 85 6.20 1.55 13.16
C ILE A 85 6.79 1.24 14.54
N LEU A 86 6.49 0.07 15.10
CA LEU A 86 6.94 -0.32 16.43
C LEU A 86 8.40 -0.76 16.40
N THR A 87 8.79 -1.60 15.44
CA THR A 87 10.15 -2.16 15.37
C THR A 87 11.09 -1.32 14.52
N THR A 88 10.56 -0.37 13.75
CA THR A 88 11.28 0.44 12.75
C THR A 88 11.88 -0.35 11.59
N GLU A 89 11.50 -1.63 11.47
CA GLU A 89 11.94 -2.50 10.39
C GLU A 89 11.12 -2.25 9.12
N SER A 90 11.76 -2.41 7.96
CA SER A 90 11.09 -2.37 6.66
C SER A 90 11.41 -3.63 5.85
N TYR A 91 10.47 -4.07 5.05
CA TYR A 91 10.62 -5.24 4.19
C TYR A 91 9.74 -5.11 2.94
N PRO A 92 10.20 -5.63 1.79
CA PRO A 92 9.39 -5.62 0.59
C PRO A 92 8.12 -6.44 0.77
N LEU A 93 7.03 -5.97 0.19
CA LEU A 93 5.75 -6.66 0.19
C LEU A 93 5.73 -7.73 -0.90
N THR A 94 5.45 -8.96 -0.50
CA THR A 94 5.11 -10.08 -1.40
C THR A 94 3.64 -10.50 -1.20
N PRO A 95 2.91 -10.84 -2.29
CA PRO A 95 1.51 -11.29 -2.20
C PRO A 95 1.30 -12.55 -1.34
N LEU A 96 2.28 -13.45 -1.37
CA LEU A 96 2.31 -14.69 -0.59
C LEU A 96 3.60 -14.73 0.22
N PRO A 97 3.62 -15.46 1.36
CA PRO A 97 4.84 -15.69 2.12
C PRO A 97 5.91 -16.33 1.25
N ASP A 98 7.16 -15.96 1.49
CA ASP A 98 8.29 -16.57 0.80
C ASP A 98 8.33 -18.06 1.17
N GLU A 99 8.42 -18.93 0.17
CA GLU A 99 8.60 -20.35 0.42
C GLU A 99 9.89 -20.53 1.22
N VAL A 100 9.77 -21.23 2.35
CA VAL A 100 10.86 -21.46 3.31
C VAL A 100 12.08 -22.02 2.56
N GLY A 101 13.06 -21.16 2.25
CA GLY A 101 14.35 -21.59 1.71
C GLY A 101 14.90 -20.95 0.42
N GLY A 102 14.55 -19.72 0.03
CA GLY A 102 15.12 -19.17 -1.22
C GLY A 102 15.20 -17.66 -1.34
N SER A 103 16.34 -17.10 -0.91
CA SER A 103 16.81 -15.72 -1.13
C SER A 103 16.18 -14.63 -0.27
N VAL A 104 17.04 -13.77 0.29
CA VAL A 104 16.62 -12.47 0.83
C VAL A 104 16.02 -11.69 -0.33
N ILE A 105 14.71 -11.49 -0.32
CA ILE A 105 14.06 -10.66 -1.33
C ILE A 105 14.51 -9.22 -1.07
N SER A 106 15.44 -8.75 -1.90
CA SER A 106 15.88 -7.35 -1.85
C SER A 106 14.82 -6.40 -2.43
N GLU A 107 13.99 -6.88 -3.36
CA GLU A 107 12.93 -6.10 -3.99
C GLU A 107 11.67 -6.95 -4.21
N GLY A 108 10.51 -6.43 -3.81
CA GLY A 108 9.22 -7.05 -4.07
C GLY A 108 8.82 -6.98 -5.55
N PRO A 109 7.83 -7.79 -5.98
CA PRO A 109 7.27 -7.72 -7.33
C PRO A 109 6.54 -6.40 -7.58
N LEU A 110 6.33 -6.08 -8.85
CA LEU A 110 5.38 -5.03 -9.24
C LEU A 110 3.95 -5.53 -8.98
N LEU A 111 3.17 -4.73 -8.26
CA LEU A 111 1.77 -4.99 -7.94
C LEU A 111 0.89 -3.92 -8.60
N ILE A 112 -0.28 -4.34 -9.10
CA ILE A 112 -1.30 -3.43 -9.64
C ILE A 112 -2.00 -2.69 -8.49
N LEU A 113 -2.23 -3.41 -7.38
CA LEU A 113 -2.86 -2.88 -6.19
C LEU A 113 -2.19 -3.49 -4.95
N ALA A 114 -2.02 -2.67 -3.91
CA ALA A 114 -1.76 -3.14 -2.56
C ALA A 114 -2.49 -2.22 -1.58
N MET A 115 -3.27 -2.79 -0.67
CA MET A 115 -4.02 -2.01 0.31
C MET A 115 -4.22 -2.78 1.62
N TRP A 116 -4.40 -2.03 2.70
CA TRP A 116 -4.78 -2.58 4.00
C TRP A 116 -6.23 -3.06 4.01
N THR A 117 -6.52 -4.09 4.80
CA THR A 117 -7.89 -4.42 5.18
C THR A 117 -8.48 -3.31 6.06
N PRO A 118 -9.81 -3.12 6.04
CA PRO A 118 -10.46 -2.05 6.80
C PRO A 118 -10.36 -2.23 8.32
N LYS A 119 -9.99 -3.43 8.80
CA LYS A 119 -9.73 -3.73 10.21
C LYS A 119 -8.35 -4.40 10.34
N GLY A 120 -7.64 -4.08 11.41
CA GLY A 120 -6.30 -4.62 11.67
C GLY A 120 -5.27 -4.18 10.62
N HIS A 121 -4.45 -5.14 10.18
CA HIS A 121 -3.34 -4.93 9.24
C HIS A 121 -3.23 -6.06 8.23
N GLY A 122 -4.34 -6.69 7.86
CA GLY A 122 -4.37 -7.60 6.72
C GLY A 122 -4.07 -6.85 5.43
N LEU A 123 -3.60 -7.56 4.42
CA LEU A 123 -3.21 -7.02 3.13
C LEU A 123 -4.01 -7.69 2.02
N ILE A 124 -4.47 -6.88 1.08
CA ILE A 124 -5.01 -7.32 -0.21
C ILE A 124 -4.07 -6.80 -1.28
N THR A 125 -3.63 -7.68 -2.17
CA THR A 125 -2.78 -7.30 -3.30
C THR A 125 -3.34 -7.87 -4.60
N VAL A 126 -3.13 -7.16 -5.71
CA VAL A 126 -3.43 -7.66 -7.05
C VAL A 126 -2.14 -7.77 -7.84
N LYS A 127 -1.81 -8.99 -8.26
CA LYS A 127 -0.66 -9.33 -9.09
C LYS A 127 -1.13 -10.19 -10.25
N ASP A 128 -0.66 -9.88 -11.46
CA ASP A 128 -1.05 -10.60 -12.68
C ASP A 128 -2.57 -10.80 -12.81
N TYR A 129 -3.33 -9.77 -12.38
CA TYR A 129 -4.79 -9.73 -12.39
C TYR A 129 -5.49 -10.77 -11.50
N ASP A 130 -4.77 -11.36 -10.54
CA ASP A 130 -5.35 -12.16 -9.48
C ASP A 130 -5.25 -11.47 -8.12
N ILE A 131 -6.26 -11.74 -7.29
CA ILE A 131 -6.38 -11.20 -5.94
C ILE A 131 -5.67 -12.14 -4.97
N TYR A 132 -4.87 -11.57 -4.10
CA TYR A 132 -4.22 -12.27 -2.99
C TYR A 132 -4.59 -11.60 -1.68
N TYR A 133 -4.72 -12.40 -0.63
CA TYR A 133 -4.99 -11.96 0.73
C TYR A 133 -3.93 -12.51 1.69
N ARG A 134 -3.44 -11.66 2.59
CA ARG A 134 -2.50 -12.03 3.64
C ARG A 134 -2.97 -11.48 4.98
N PRO A 135 -3.16 -12.31 6.03
CA PRO A 135 -3.69 -11.84 7.31
C PRO A 135 -2.81 -10.81 8.03
N ALA A 136 -1.50 -10.87 7.81
CA ALA A 136 -0.53 -9.91 8.32
C ALA A 136 0.72 -9.85 7.43
N PRO A 137 1.46 -8.73 7.41
CA PRO A 137 2.64 -8.55 6.57
C PRO A 137 3.77 -9.57 6.74
N ARG A 138 3.87 -10.24 7.89
CA ARG A 138 4.81 -11.34 8.17
C ARG A 138 4.12 -12.67 8.46
N SER A 139 2.82 -12.78 8.15
CA SER A 139 2.12 -14.06 8.27
C SER A 139 2.83 -15.12 7.43
N SER A 140 2.97 -16.32 7.97
CA SER A 140 3.42 -17.53 7.27
C SER A 140 2.33 -18.12 6.36
N THR A 141 1.13 -17.54 6.39
CA THR A 141 0.00 -17.91 5.55
C THR A 141 -0.36 -16.76 4.61
N GLY A 142 -0.70 -17.10 3.38
CA GLY A 142 -1.31 -16.20 2.40
C GLY A 142 -2.21 -17.01 1.48
N TYR A 143 -3.17 -16.35 0.86
CA TYR A 143 -4.21 -16.97 0.07
C TYR A 143 -4.26 -16.31 -1.29
N ARG A 144 -4.16 -17.11 -2.34
CA ARG A 144 -4.59 -16.69 -3.67
C ARG A 144 -6.12 -16.85 -3.71
N VAL A 145 -6.83 -15.75 -3.88
CA VAL A 145 -8.30 -15.70 -3.84
C VAL A 145 -8.90 -16.01 -5.21
N THR A 146 -8.21 -15.65 -6.29
CA THR A 146 -8.61 -15.92 -7.66
C THR A 146 -7.48 -16.56 -8.47
N GLU A 147 -7.82 -17.38 -9.45
CA GLU A 147 -6.86 -18.11 -10.30
C GLU A 147 -7.15 -17.95 -11.80
N THR A 148 -8.01 -17.00 -12.14
CA THR A 148 -8.54 -16.81 -13.50
C THR A 148 -7.94 -15.60 -14.21
N GLY A 149 -7.04 -14.86 -13.57
CA GLY A 149 -6.41 -13.67 -14.15
C GLY A 149 -5.74 -13.99 -15.49
N ILE A 150 -6.12 -13.24 -16.53
CA ILE A 150 -5.52 -13.34 -17.87
C ILE A 150 -5.24 -11.90 -18.33
N PRO A 151 -3.95 -11.51 -18.49
CA PRO A 151 -3.59 -10.17 -18.93
C PRO A 151 -4.34 -9.72 -20.19
N GLY A 152 -5.03 -8.57 -20.10
CA GLY A 152 -5.80 -7.99 -21.19
C GLY A 152 -7.14 -8.68 -21.50
N THR A 153 -7.53 -9.70 -20.72
CA THR A 153 -8.79 -10.43 -20.93
C THR A 153 -9.61 -10.57 -19.65
N ILE A 154 -9.04 -11.14 -18.58
CA ILE A 154 -9.75 -11.38 -17.31
C ILE A 154 -9.03 -10.62 -16.19
N HIS A 155 -9.74 -9.68 -15.57
CA HIS A 155 -9.24 -8.80 -14.53
C HIS A 155 -9.99 -9.05 -13.22
N ASN A 156 -9.32 -9.51 -12.16
CA ASN A 156 -9.93 -9.68 -10.84
C ASN A 156 -9.55 -8.52 -9.91
N GLY A 157 -10.56 -7.86 -9.34
CA GLY A 157 -10.37 -6.84 -8.30
C GLY A 157 -9.81 -5.49 -8.77
N VAL A 158 -9.51 -5.34 -10.06
CA VAL A 158 -9.09 -4.09 -10.70
C VAL A 158 -9.85 -3.88 -12.01
N PRO A 159 -10.21 -2.63 -12.37
CA PRO A 159 -10.88 -2.37 -13.64
C PRO A 159 -9.94 -2.56 -14.84
N ASP A 160 -10.52 -2.82 -16.01
CA ASP A 160 -9.82 -2.68 -17.28
C ASP A 160 -9.74 -1.20 -17.71
N TRP A 161 -9.11 -0.95 -18.87
CA TRP A 161 -8.99 0.41 -19.40
C TRP A 161 -10.34 1.11 -19.62
N LEU A 162 -11.37 0.38 -20.10
CA LEU A 162 -12.68 0.95 -20.40
C LEU A 162 -13.41 1.34 -19.11
N TYR A 163 -13.51 0.42 -18.15
CA TYR A 163 -14.14 0.67 -16.87
C TYR A 163 -13.41 1.77 -16.11
N GLU A 164 -12.09 1.77 -16.08
CA GLU A 164 -11.31 2.80 -15.41
C GLU A 164 -11.53 4.18 -16.05
N GLY A 165 -11.41 4.27 -17.37
CA GLY A 165 -11.35 5.54 -18.09
C GLY A 165 -12.70 6.14 -18.45
N LYS A 166 -13.77 5.32 -18.55
CA LYS A 166 -15.07 5.74 -19.09
C LYS A 166 -16.23 5.51 -18.13
N ILE A 167 -16.22 4.42 -17.37
CA ILE A 167 -17.38 4.04 -16.55
C ILE A 167 -17.22 4.51 -15.10
N LEU A 168 -16.15 4.07 -14.44
CA LEU A 168 -15.84 4.41 -13.05
C LEU A 168 -15.19 5.80 -12.95
N ASN A 169 -14.35 6.16 -13.94
CA ASN A 169 -13.61 7.42 -14.00
C ASN A 169 -12.85 7.75 -12.69
N LYS A 170 -12.32 6.70 -12.05
CA LYS A 170 -11.50 6.76 -10.85
C LYS A 170 -10.63 5.50 -10.74
N GLY A 171 -9.50 5.63 -10.06
CA GLY A 171 -8.70 4.47 -9.62
C GLY A 171 -9.31 3.80 -8.40
N LEU A 172 -8.78 2.62 -8.06
CA LEU A 172 -8.98 1.95 -6.77
C LEU A 172 -7.86 2.31 -5.79
#